data_AF-A0A7L3PXI2-F1
#
_entry.id   AF-A0A7L3PXI2-F1
#
_cell.length_a   1.000
_cell.length_b   1.000
_cell.length_c   1.000
_cell.angle_alpha   90.00
_cell.angle_beta   90.00
_cell.angle_gamma   90.00
#
_symmetry.space_group_name_H-M   'P 1'
#
loop_
_entity.id
_entity.type
_entity.pdbx_description
1 polymer ?
#
loop_
_entity_poly.entity_id
_entity_poly.type
_entity_poly.pdbx_seq_one_letter_code
_entity_poly.pdbx_strand_id
1 'polypeptide(L)'
;AGDGDCGHTHARAAQAIREWMHSQPLPATPSQLLSSLADLLLEKMGGSSGVLYGLFLTAAARSLQGRSDPAAWADAMDSGIGAMQRYGGAAPGDRTMLDSLCAAAQALHSLRAPGADPLRVLETAAQSAEEAAEATRHMEAAAGRASYIRSSRLEHPDPGAVAVAAVLGAVLGALRD
;
A
#
# COMPACT_ATOMS: atom_id res chain seq x y z
N ALA A 1 12.49 -10.43 7.84
CA ALA A 1 12.21 -11.12 9.13
C ALA A 1 10.77 -11.61 9.14
N GLY A 2 10.45 -12.70 9.84
CA GLY A 2 9.15 -13.38 9.78
C GLY A 2 9.30 -14.86 9.39
N ASP A 3 8.35 -15.39 8.61
CA ASP A 3 8.35 -16.74 8.04
C ASP A 3 8.92 -16.84 6.62
N GLY A 4 9.31 -15.71 6.01
CA GLY A 4 10.00 -15.68 4.72
C GLY A 4 9.09 -15.79 3.49
N ASP A 5 7.77 -15.65 3.67
CA ASP A 5 6.80 -15.84 2.59
C ASP A 5 6.38 -14.55 1.87
N CYS A 6 6.67 -13.37 2.44
CA CYS A 6 6.09 -12.10 1.99
C CYS A 6 6.28 -11.82 0.49
N GLY A 7 7.46 -12.12 -0.07
CA GLY A 7 7.72 -12.01 -1.50
C GLY A 7 6.85 -12.93 -2.35
N HIS A 8 6.66 -14.19 -1.93
CA HIS A 8 5.76 -15.14 -2.59
C HIS A 8 4.30 -14.69 -2.50
N THR A 9 3.88 -14.16 -1.35
CA THR A 9 2.53 -13.61 -1.12
C THR A 9 2.23 -12.46 -2.08
N HIS A 10 3.16 -11.52 -2.26
CA HIS A 10 3.00 -10.41 -3.22
C HIS A 10 3.11 -10.86 -4.68
N ALA A 11 3.99 -11.81 -5.00
CA ALA A 11 4.09 -12.36 -6.35
C ALA A 11 2.78 -13.07 -6.76
N ARG A 12 2.16 -13.82 -5.85
CA ARG A 12 0.86 -14.46 -6.07
C ARG A 12 -0.25 -13.43 -6.28
N ALA A 13 -0.28 -12.35 -5.49
CA ALA A 13 -1.21 -11.25 -5.69
C ALA A 13 -1.05 -10.61 -7.08
N ALA A 14 0.18 -10.28 -7.47
CA ALA A 14 0.46 -9.69 -8.78
C ALA A 14 0.06 -10.61 -9.93
N GLN A 15 0.33 -11.91 -9.83
CA GLN A 15 -0.11 -12.89 -10.83
C GLN A 15 -1.64 -12.98 -10.91
N ALA A 16 -2.32 -13.06 -9.77
CA ALA A 16 -3.78 -13.10 -9.72
C ALA A 16 -4.41 -11.85 -10.36
N ILE A 17 -3.86 -10.66 -10.08
CA ILE A 17 -4.30 -9.41 -10.71
C ILE A 17 -4.13 -9.47 -12.22
N ARG A 18 -2.96 -9.92 -12.71
CA ARG A 18 -2.71 -10.05 -14.16
C ARG A 18 -3.69 -11.01 -14.83
N GLU A 19 -3.91 -12.18 -14.24
CA GLU A 19 -4.89 -13.16 -14.76
C GLU A 19 -6.30 -12.58 -14.79
N TRP A 20 -6.71 -11.91 -13.71
CA TRP A 20 -8.00 -11.24 -13.61
C TRP A 20 -8.21 -10.14 -14.67
N MET A 21 -7.16 -9.33 -14.93
CA MET A 21 -7.20 -8.30 -15.98
C MET A 21 -7.37 -8.90 -17.39
N HIS A 22 -6.96 -10.14 -17.61
CA HIS A 22 -7.12 -10.83 -18.89
C HIS A 22 -8.44 -11.62 -18.99
N SER A 23 -9.07 -11.95 -17.86
CA SER A 23 -10.28 -12.77 -17.86
C SER A 23 -11.58 -11.98 -18.07
N GLN A 24 -11.57 -10.67 -17.85
CA GLN A 24 -12.77 -9.84 -17.93
C GLN A 24 -12.46 -8.38 -18.31
N PRO A 25 -13.43 -7.62 -18.86
CA PRO A 25 -13.29 -6.19 -19.03
C PRO A 25 -12.99 -5.49 -17.71
N LEU A 26 -12.09 -4.50 -17.75
CA LEU A 26 -11.79 -3.69 -16.57
C LEU A 26 -13.01 -2.85 -16.16
N PRO A 27 -13.26 -2.67 -14.86
CA PRO A 27 -14.32 -1.79 -14.39
C PRO A 27 -14.14 -0.35 -14.88
N ALA A 28 -15.26 0.34 -15.14
CA ALA A 28 -15.26 1.66 -15.77
C ALA A 28 -14.78 2.79 -14.85
N THR A 29 -14.77 2.58 -13.53
CA THR A 29 -14.42 3.61 -12.55
C THR A 29 -13.32 3.14 -11.60
N PRO A 30 -12.45 4.06 -11.11
CA PRO A 30 -11.44 3.72 -10.12
C PRO A 30 -12.03 3.07 -8.86
N SER A 31 -13.17 3.55 -8.38
CA SER A 31 -13.87 2.96 -7.23
C SER A 31 -14.22 1.48 -7.44
N GLN A 32 -14.79 1.12 -8.59
CA GLN A 32 -15.12 -0.27 -8.91
C GLN A 32 -13.87 -1.13 -9.12
N LEU A 33 -12.83 -0.56 -9.73
CA LEU A 33 -11.54 -1.24 -9.90
C LEU A 33 -10.92 -1.58 -8.53
N LEU A 34 -10.79 -0.59 -7.63
CA LEU A 34 -10.24 -0.81 -6.29
C LEU A 34 -11.09 -1.81 -5.49
N SER A 35 -12.43 -1.76 -5.61
CA SER A 35 -13.31 -2.73 -4.95
C SER A 35 -13.06 -4.16 -5.47
N SER A 36 -12.95 -4.34 -6.78
CA SER A 36 -12.69 -5.65 -7.39
C SER A 36 -11.31 -6.20 -7.00
N LEU A 37 -10.30 -5.32 -6.94
CA LEU A 37 -8.97 -5.69 -6.46
C LEU A 37 -8.99 -6.05 -4.98
N ALA A 38 -9.79 -5.38 -4.15
CA ALA A 38 -9.94 -5.71 -2.74
C ALA A 38 -10.45 -7.15 -2.56
N ASP A 39 -11.53 -7.51 -3.27
CA ASP A 39 -12.11 -8.86 -3.23
C ASP A 39 -11.10 -9.91 -3.72
N LEU A 40 -10.40 -9.62 -4.82
CA LEU A 40 -9.40 -10.52 -5.38
C LEU A 40 -8.23 -10.76 -4.42
N LEU A 41 -7.71 -9.73 -3.77
CA LEU A 41 -6.60 -9.86 -2.84
C LEU A 41 -7.01 -10.59 -1.55
N LEU A 42 -8.24 -10.36 -1.06
CA LEU A 42 -8.79 -11.11 0.06
C LEU A 42 -8.86 -12.61 -0.23
N GLU A 43 -9.17 -12.99 -1.47
CA GLU A 43 -9.27 -14.39 -1.88
C GLU A 43 -7.90 -15.02 -2.20
N LYS A 44 -7.04 -14.32 -2.94
CA LYS A 44 -5.86 -14.91 -3.60
C LYS A 44 -4.53 -14.58 -2.94
N MET A 45 -4.40 -13.43 -2.27
CA MET A 45 -3.10 -13.00 -1.75
C MET A 45 -2.66 -13.84 -0.55
N GLY A 46 -3.60 -14.17 0.35
CA GLY A 46 -3.35 -14.90 1.59
C GLY A 46 -2.49 -14.13 2.61
N GLY A 47 -2.31 -14.72 3.79
CA GLY A 47 -1.60 -14.09 4.90
C GLY A 47 -2.32 -12.86 5.47
N SER A 48 -1.67 -12.16 6.41
CA SER A 48 -2.20 -10.90 6.94
C SER A 48 -2.20 -9.79 5.89
N SER A 49 -1.24 -9.80 4.95
CA SER A 49 -1.17 -8.81 3.88
C SER A 49 -2.42 -8.79 3.00
N GLY A 50 -2.98 -9.95 2.63
CA GLY A 50 -4.22 -9.99 1.83
C GLY A 50 -5.40 -9.29 2.51
N VAL A 51 -5.55 -9.51 3.83
CA VAL A 51 -6.59 -8.83 4.63
C VAL A 51 -6.33 -7.33 4.72
N LEU A 52 -5.08 -6.92 4.98
CA LEU A 52 -4.72 -5.52 5.11
C LEU A 52 -4.88 -4.75 3.79
N TYR A 53 -4.44 -5.30 2.66
CA TYR A 53 -4.67 -4.69 1.34
C TYR A 53 -6.16 -4.69 0.97
N GLY A 54 -6.90 -5.75 1.30
CA GLY A 54 -8.35 -5.77 1.10
C GLY A 54 -9.08 -4.66 1.86
N LEU A 55 -8.72 -4.44 3.13
CA LEU A 55 -9.23 -3.34 3.95
C LEU A 55 -8.86 -1.98 3.35
N PHE A 56 -7.60 -1.79 2.98
CA PHE A 56 -7.10 -0.57 2.36
C PHE A 56 -7.89 -0.22 1.10
N LEU A 57 -7.96 -1.16 0.16
CA LEU A 57 -8.58 -0.96 -1.15
C LEU A 57 -10.09 -0.77 -1.05
N THR A 58 -10.76 -1.49 -0.15
CA THR A 58 -12.20 -1.31 0.11
C THR A 58 -12.50 0.10 0.63
N ALA A 59 -11.69 0.61 1.56
CA ALA A 59 -11.89 1.95 2.10
C ALA A 59 -11.54 3.04 1.07
N ALA A 60 -10.43 2.88 0.34
CA ALA A 60 -10.02 3.77 -0.73
C ALA A 60 -11.08 3.84 -1.85
N ALA A 61 -11.67 2.71 -2.23
CA ALA A 61 -12.73 2.65 -3.24
C ALA A 61 -13.94 3.52 -2.89
N ARG A 62 -14.33 3.57 -1.62
CA ARG A 62 -15.47 4.39 -1.16
C ARG A 62 -15.20 5.88 -1.36
N SER A 63 -13.98 6.33 -1.10
CA SER A 63 -13.59 7.74 -1.28
C SER A 63 -13.54 8.18 -2.74
N LEU A 64 -13.40 7.22 -3.67
CA LEU A 64 -13.42 7.46 -5.11
C LEU A 64 -14.83 7.30 -5.74
N GLN A 65 -15.88 7.15 -4.94
CA GLN A 65 -17.25 7.09 -5.46
C GLN A 65 -17.68 8.47 -5.99
N GLY A 66 -17.89 8.57 -7.30
CA GLY A 66 -18.38 9.78 -7.96
C GLY A 66 -17.33 10.88 -8.19
N ARG A 67 -16.08 10.69 -7.73
CA ARG A 67 -14.97 11.60 -8.01
C ARG A 67 -13.63 10.85 -8.07
N SER A 68 -12.75 11.30 -8.96
CA SER A 68 -11.40 10.72 -9.13
C SER A 68 -10.35 11.79 -9.46
N ASP A 69 -10.60 13.03 -9.03
CA ASP A 69 -9.64 14.12 -9.09
C ASP A 69 -8.46 13.89 -8.13
N PRO A 70 -7.34 14.63 -8.26
CA PRO A 70 -6.16 14.41 -7.42
C PRO A 70 -6.43 14.47 -5.91
N ALA A 71 -7.31 15.35 -5.44
CA ALA A 71 -7.65 15.42 -4.02
C ALA A 71 -8.41 14.17 -3.56
N ALA A 72 -9.27 13.60 -4.41
CA ALA A 72 -9.96 12.34 -4.12
C ALA A 72 -8.99 11.16 -3.91
N TRP A 73 -7.86 11.13 -4.64
CA TRP A 73 -6.83 10.11 -4.45
C TRP A 73 -6.06 10.27 -3.14
N ALA A 74 -5.80 11.51 -2.70
CA ALA A 74 -5.26 11.76 -1.36
C ALA A 74 -6.24 11.30 -0.26
N ASP A 75 -7.53 11.60 -0.42
CA ASP A 75 -8.58 11.18 0.51
C ASP A 75 -8.73 9.65 0.54
N ALA A 76 -8.58 8.98 -0.61
CA ALA A 76 -8.59 7.52 -0.73
C ALA A 76 -7.40 6.87 -0.01
N MET A 77 -6.20 7.44 -0.13
CA MET A 77 -5.01 6.99 0.60
C MET A 77 -5.22 7.06 2.12
N ASP A 78 -5.69 8.21 2.62
CA ASP A 78 -5.96 8.39 4.05
C ASP A 78 -7.04 7.42 4.56
N SER A 79 -8.09 7.20 3.76
CA SER A 79 -9.16 6.27 4.10
C SER A 79 -8.67 4.82 4.18
N GLY A 80 -7.82 4.41 3.24
CA GLY A 80 -7.19 3.10 3.23
C GLY A 80 -6.29 2.87 4.44
N ILE A 81 -5.41 3.84 4.74
CA ILE A 81 -4.51 3.79 5.91
C ILE A 81 -5.33 3.73 7.21
N GLY A 82 -6.35 4.59 7.34
CA GLY A 82 -7.19 4.62 8.53
C GLY A 82 -7.92 3.28 8.77
N ALA A 83 -8.36 2.61 7.70
CA ALA A 83 -8.94 1.27 7.81
C ALA A 83 -7.90 0.23 8.27
N MET A 84 -6.71 0.23 7.70
CA MET A 84 -5.63 -0.68 8.10
C MET A 84 -5.20 -0.48 9.55
N GLN A 85 -5.05 0.76 10.01
CA GLN A 85 -4.70 1.06 11.40
C GLN A 85 -5.81 0.60 12.35
N ARG A 86 -7.07 0.92 12.03
CA ARG A 86 -8.23 0.58 12.86
C ARG A 86 -8.41 -0.93 13.05
N TYR A 87 -8.25 -1.71 11.99
CA TYR A 87 -8.56 -3.15 12.03
C TYR A 87 -7.31 -4.04 12.14
N GLY A 88 -6.16 -3.55 11.69
CA GLY A 88 -4.87 -4.25 11.79
C GLY A 88 -4.14 -4.01 13.10
N GLY A 89 -4.45 -2.93 13.83
CA GLY A 89 -3.92 -2.65 15.17
C GLY A 89 -2.48 -2.16 15.22
N ALA A 90 -1.82 -1.99 14.08
CA ALA A 90 -0.49 -1.40 13.97
C ALA A 90 -0.56 0.11 13.76
N ALA A 91 0.49 0.81 14.19
CA ALA A 91 0.70 2.24 14.04
C ALA A 91 2.02 2.52 13.28
N PRO A 92 2.21 3.76 12.77
CA PRO A 92 3.51 4.18 12.26
C PRO A 92 4.57 4.05 13.35
N GLY A 93 5.72 3.48 13.01
CA GLY A 93 6.80 3.13 13.93
C GLY A 93 6.81 1.65 14.35
N ASP A 94 5.76 0.88 14.08
CA ASP A 94 5.67 -0.54 14.48
C ASP A 94 6.45 -1.50 13.58
N ARG A 95 7.19 -0.97 12.60
CA ARG A 95 7.96 -1.71 11.59
C ARG A 95 7.04 -2.56 10.69
N THR A 96 6.16 -1.90 9.94
CA THR A 96 5.20 -2.54 9.03
C THR A 96 5.04 -1.77 7.72
N MET A 97 4.21 -2.30 6.81
CA MET A 97 3.78 -1.59 5.60
C MET A 97 3.16 -0.20 5.85
N LEU A 98 2.65 0.07 7.06
CA LEU A 98 2.13 1.40 7.41
C LEU A 98 3.19 2.49 7.40
N ASP A 99 4.46 2.16 7.69
CA ASP A 99 5.55 3.14 7.71
C ASP A 99 5.71 3.79 6.32
N SER A 100 5.78 2.96 5.28
CA SER A 100 5.85 3.44 3.89
C SER A 100 4.54 4.07 3.41
N LEU A 101 3.38 3.51 3.76
CA LEU A 101 2.08 4.08 3.37
C LEU A 101 1.87 5.48 3.96
N CYS A 102 2.16 5.66 5.25
CA CYS A 102 2.00 6.94 5.92
C CYS A 102 2.97 7.99 5.41
N ALA A 103 4.23 7.62 5.12
CA ALA A 103 5.20 8.52 4.50
C ALA A 103 4.73 8.98 3.11
N ALA A 104 4.25 8.06 2.27
CA ALA A 104 3.68 8.41 0.97
C ALA A 104 2.45 9.32 1.09
N ALA A 105 1.54 9.02 2.02
CA ALA A 105 0.33 9.80 2.23
C ALA A 105 0.62 11.25 2.60
N GLN A 106 1.62 11.51 3.44
CA GLN A 106 2.05 12.87 3.79
C GLN A 106 2.41 13.70 2.55
N ALA A 107 3.12 13.10 1.58
CA ALA A 107 3.41 13.78 0.32
C ALA A 107 2.14 13.96 -0.54
N LEU A 108 1.29 12.94 -0.63
CA LEU A 108 0.05 12.97 -1.41
C LEU A 108 -0.94 14.03 -0.90
N HIS A 109 -0.85 14.49 0.35
CA HIS A 109 -1.69 15.58 0.86
C HIS A 109 -1.54 16.88 0.05
N SER A 110 -0.40 17.09 -0.62
CA SER A 110 -0.21 18.23 -1.52
C SER A 110 -1.16 18.20 -2.74
N LEU A 111 -1.73 17.04 -3.12
CA LEU A 111 -2.73 16.95 -4.19
C LEU A 111 -4.03 17.72 -3.89
N ARG A 112 -4.27 18.08 -2.62
CA ARG A 112 -5.42 18.90 -2.21
C ARG A 112 -5.22 20.38 -2.51
N ALA A 113 -3.99 20.81 -2.77
CA ALA A 113 -3.70 22.21 -3.08
C ALA A 113 -4.07 22.54 -4.54
N PRO A 114 -4.65 23.73 -4.81
CA PRO A 114 -4.88 24.18 -6.17
C PRO A 114 -3.58 24.27 -6.96
N GLY A 115 -3.57 23.77 -8.20
CA GLY A 115 -2.40 23.82 -9.09
C GLY A 115 -1.28 22.84 -8.74
N ALA A 116 -1.52 21.89 -7.82
CA ALA A 116 -0.57 20.81 -7.57
C ALA A 116 -0.29 20.01 -8.85
N ASP A 117 0.98 19.71 -9.11
CA ASP A 117 1.40 18.79 -10.16
C ASP A 117 1.29 17.35 -9.64
N PRO A 118 0.31 16.55 -10.13
CA PRO A 118 0.09 15.21 -9.59
C PRO A 118 1.28 14.28 -9.78
N LEU A 119 2.01 14.42 -10.89
CA LEU A 119 3.15 13.56 -11.17
C LEU A 119 4.31 13.89 -10.22
N ARG A 120 4.61 15.18 -10.03
CA ARG A 120 5.66 15.61 -9.09
C ARG A 120 5.36 15.23 -7.64
N VAL A 121 4.09 15.31 -7.25
CA VAL A 121 3.65 14.86 -5.92
C VAL A 121 3.78 13.34 -5.79
N LEU A 122 3.42 12.57 -6.80
CA LEU A 122 3.59 11.11 -6.80
C LEU A 122 5.06 10.69 -6.76
N GLU A 123 5.96 11.39 -7.46
CA GLU A 123 7.41 11.18 -7.35
C GLU A 123 7.89 11.34 -5.91
N THR A 124 7.44 12.40 -5.25
CA THR A 124 7.79 12.66 -3.85
C THR A 124 7.22 11.56 -2.95
N ALA A 125 5.98 11.13 -3.18
CA ALA A 125 5.35 10.06 -2.42
C ALA A 125 6.06 8.71 -2.57
N ALA A 126 6.46 8.34 -3.79
CA ALA A 126 7.21 7.11 -4.05
C ALA A 126 8.59 7.15 -3.36
N GLN A 127 9.31 8.27 -3.46
CA GLN A 127 10.60 8.46 -2.79
C GLN A 127 10.45 8.37 -1.26
N SER A 128 9.46 9.05 -0.67
CA SER A 128 9.20 8.99 0.76
C SER A 128 8.84 7.58 1.24
N ALA A 129 8.11 6.81 0.43
CA ALA A 129 7.79 5.41 0.75
C ALA A 129 9.04 4.51 0.77
N GLU A 130 9.95 4.71 -0.17
CA GLU A 130 11.22 3.99 -0.27
C GLU A 130 12.15 4.32 0.90
N GLU A 131 12.30 5.60 1.22
CA GLU A 131 13.10 6.05 2.38
C GLU A 131 12.52 5.51 3.69
N ALA A 132 11.21 5.55 3.86
CA ALA A 132 10.53 4.98 5.02
C ALA A 132 10.69 3.45 5.09
N ALA A 133 10.63 2.75 3.95
CA ALA A 133 10.87 1.33 3.88
C ALA A 133 12.28 0.99 4.38
N GLU A 134 13.30 1.68 3.90
CA GLU A 134 14.69 1.46 4.33
C GLU A 134 14.87 1.80 5.81
N ALA A 135 14.27 2.88 6.31
CA ALA A 135 14.33 3.28 7.71
C ALA A 135 13.77 2.20 8.66
N THR A 136 12.83 1.38 8.21
CA THR A 136 12.30 0.26 9.02
C THR A 136 13.40 -0.71 9.47
N ARG A 137 14.54 -0.79 8.77
CA ARG A 137 15.71 -1.60 9.18
C ARG A 137 16.09 -1.34 10.64
N HIS A 138 16.01 -0.09 11.08
CA HIS A 138 16.45 0.36 12.39
C HIS A 138 15.34 0.37 13.45
N MET A 139 14.13 -0.06 13.12
CA MET A 139 12.98 -0.06 14.02
C MET A 139 12.84 -1.37 14.79
N GLU A 140 12.29 -1.31 16.00
CA GLU A 140 11.83 -2.50 16.70
C GLU A 140 10.43 -2.89 16.20
N ALA A 141 10.20 -4.18 15.94
CA ALA A 141 8.90 -4.64 15.49
C ALA A 141 7.93 -4.74 16.66
N ALA A 142 6.86 -3.96 16.62
CA ALA A 142 5.77 -4.04 17.61
C ALA A 142 4.55 -4.82 17.08
N ALA A 143 4.48 -5.08 15.77
CA ALA A 143 3.38 -5.79 15.13
C ALA A 143 3.85 -6.91 14.18
N GLY A 144 2.91 -7.78 13.79
CA GLY A 144 3.13 -8.86 12.84
C GLY A 144 4.08 -9.96 13.35
N ARG A 145 4.50 -10.85 12.44
CA ARG A 145 5.41 -11.96 12.80
C ARG A 145 6.82 -11.50 13.18
N ALA A 146 7.20 -10.29 12.77
CA ALA A 146 8.51 -9.73 13.10
C ALA A 146 8.63 -9.39 14.59
N SER A 147 7.54 -9.09 15.29
CA SER A 147 7.56 -8.79 16.74
C SER A 147 7.93 -9.99 17.61
N TYR A 148 7.91 -11.20 17.07
CA TYR A 148 8.34 -12.42 17.77
C TYR A 148 9.87 -12.60 17.78
N ILE A 149 10.58 -11.77 17.01
CA ILE A 149 12.02 -11.87 16.80
C ILE A 149 12.70 -10.70 17.54
N ARG A 150 13.80 -10.97 18.25
CA ARG A 150 14.60 -9.92 18.90
C ARG A 150 15.09 -8.91 17.87
N SER A 151 15.02 -7.61 18.21
CA SER A 151 15.41 -6.50 17.33
C SER A 151 16.83 -6.63 16.77
N SER A 152 17.77 -7.18 17.55
CA SER A 152 19.15 -7.46 17.10
C SER A 152 19.27 -8.47 15.94
N ARG A 153 18.20 -9.20 15.59
CA ARG A 153 18.16 -10.11 14.44
C ARG A 153 17.37 -9.55 13.24
N LEU A 154 16.85 -8.33 13.35
CA LEU A 154 16.06 -7.67 12.31
C LEU A 154 16.93 -6.81 11.38
N GLU A 155 17.90 -7.44 10.71
CA GLU A 155 18.95 -6.72 9.95
C GLU A 155 18.50 -6.14 8.60
N HIS A 156 17.32 -6.52 8.11
CA HIS A 156 16.80 -6.15 6.79
C HIS A 156 15.48 -5.38 6.93
N PRO A 157 15.18 -4.41 6.04
CA PRO A 157 13.91 -3.69 6.02
C PRO A 157 12.68 -4.61 6.15
N ASP A 158 11.60 -4.07 6.70
CA ASP A 158 10.31 -4.76 6.73
C ASP A 158 9.85 -5.09 5.30
N PRO A 159 9.58 -6.36 4.98
CA PRO A 159 9.21 -6.74 3.63
C PRO A 159 7.85 -6.17 3.20
N GLY A 160 6.94 -5.86 4.15
CA GLY A 160 5.68 -5.19 3.83
C GLY A 160 5.89 -3.73 3.42
N ALA A 161 6.74 -3.00 4.14
CA ALA A 161 7.14 -1.63 3.79
C ALA A 161 7.83 -1.58 2.43
N VAL A 162 8.78 -2.49 2.17
CA VAL A 162 9.43 -2.63 0.86
C VAL A 162 8.42 -2.92 -0.26
N ALA A 163 7.43 -3.78 -0.02
CA ALA A 163 6.41 -4.08 -1.01
C ALA A 163 5.54 -2.85 -1.36
N VAL A 164 5.18 -2.04 -0.36
CA VAL A 164 4.46 -0.77 -0.60
C VAL A 164 5.29 0.20 -1.45
N ALA A 165 6.57 0.38 -1.11
CA ALA A 165 7.47 1.23 -1.89
C ALA A 165 7.57 0.75 -3.34
N ALA A 166 7.70 -0.56 -3.56
CA ALA A 166 7.74 -1.16 -4.89
C ALA A 166 6.44 -0.93 -5.68
N VAL A 167 5.27 -1.05 -5.04
CA VAL A 167 3.96 -0.77 -5.68
C VAL A 167 3.87 0.69 -6.09
N LEU A 168 4.24 1.63 -5.22
CA LEU A 168 4.20 3.07 -5.55
C LEU A 168 5.19 3.44 -6.66
N GLY A 169 6.39 2.84 -6.65
CA GLY A 169 7.36 2.99 -7.73
C GLY A 169 6.83 2.46 -9.07
N ALA A 170 6.12 1.33 -9.06
CA ALA A 170 5.50 0.78 -10.27
C ALA A 170 4.36 1.66 -10.80
N VAL A 171 3.53 2.24 -9.92
CA VAL A 171 2.48 3.20 -10.32
C VAL A 171 3.10 4.45 -10.95
N LEU A 172 4.16 4.99 -10.34
CA LEU A 172 4.89 6.13 -10.90
C LEU A 172 5.49 5.81 -12.27
N GLY A 173 6.12 4.64 -12.42
CA GLY A 173 6.68 4.19 -13.70
C GLY A 173 5.61 4.13 -14.79
N ALA A 174 4.47 3.49 -14.50
CA ALA A 174 3.38 3.33 -15.45
C ALA A 174 2.70 4.65 -15.88
N LEU A 175 2.83 5.73 -15.08
CA LEU A 175 2.30 7.06 -15.42
C LEU A 175 3.30 7.96 -16.15
N ARG A 176 4.56 7.54 -16.23
CA ARG A 176 5.61 8.23 -17.01
C ARG A 176 5.75 7.67 -18.43
N ASP A 177 5.37 6.41 -18.63
CA ASP A 177 5.31 5.73 -19.93
C ASP A 177 4.11 6.20 -20.77
#